data_AF-A0A353F4Z2-F1
#
_entry.id   AF-A0A353F4Z2-F1
#
_cell.length_a   1.000
_cell.length_b   1.000
_cell.length_c   1.000
_cell.angle_alpha   90.00
_cell.angle_beta   90.00
_cell.angle_gamma   90.00
#
_symmetry.space_group_name_H-M   'P 1'
#
loop_
_entity.id
_entity.type
_entity.pdbx_description
1 polymer ?
#
loop_
_entity_poly.entity_id
_entity_poly.type
_entity_poly.pdbx_seq_one_letter_code
_entity_poly.pdbx_strand_id
1 'polypeptide(L)'
;MKMSSQLPIALKSYRWILIATPIILSIMVGGYLIWKSPPTQISSPFYAAPTPSKTGNLAPFGRSPDWSKLDRFQNTISKETFLNRLEVIYTKDSSWKKWIIIDEGENRAITRNYQLVFSHQDNPAPGSLFNWKTRADLSADRALPLEDLVIAIDPGHIGGDFAAIEEREHNHDDITIREGTMTLKTA
;
A
#
# COMPACT_ATOMS: atom_id res chain seq x y z
N MET A 1 41.08 -87.57 -4.44
CA MET A 1 41.73 -86.28 -4.73
C MET A 1 40.74 -85.42 -5.53
N LYS A 2 40.42 -84.24 -4.97
CA LYS A 2 39.60 -83.12 -5.49
C LYS A 2 38.08 -83.34 -5.71
N MET A 3 37.33 -82.96 -4.67
CA MET A 3 35.99 -82.37 -4.78
C MET A 3 36.07 -81.01 -5.50
N SER A 4 35.12 -80.73 -6.39
CA SER A 4 34.87 -79.40 -6.93
C SER A 4 33.39 -79.09 -6.77
N SER A 5 33.09 -78.12 -5.89
CA SER A 5 31.77 -77.56 -5.65
C SER A 5 31.50 -76.44 -6.66
N GLN A 6 30.43 -76.60 -7.45
CA GLN A 6 29.88 -75.53 -8.27
C GLN A 6 28.79 -74.81 -7.46
N LEU A 7 28.98 -73.53 -7.18
CA LEU A 7 27.98 -72.63 -6.58
C LEU A 7 26.91 -72.25 -7.62
N PRO A 8 25.62 -72.14 -7.24
CA PRO A 8 24.54 -71.85 -8.18
C PRO A 8 24.51 -70.37 -8.61
N ILE A 9 24.08 -70.18 -9.86
CA ILE A 9 24.13 -68.98 -10.72
C ILE A 9 23.17 -67.84 -10.28
N ALA A 10 22.72 -67.82 -9.01
CA ALA A 10 21.60 -66.99 -8.57
C ALA A 10 21.95 -65.57 -8.08
N LEU A 11 23.17 -65.04 -8.30
CA LEU A 11 23.56 -63.71 -7.82
C LEU A 11 23.79 -62.65 -8.92
N LYS A 12 23.67 -62.99 -10.21
CA LYS A 12 23.88 -62.00 -11.30
C LYS A 12 22.65 -61.18 -11.68
N SER A 13 21.44 -61.61 -11.33
CA SER A 13 20.18 -60.94 -11.74
C SER A 13 19.76 -59.76 -10.86
N TYR A 14 20.29 -59.64 -9.63
CA TYR A 14 19.87 -58.58 -8.69
C TYR A 14 20.67 -57.27 -8.78
N ARG A 15 21.77 -57.24 -9.55
CA ARG A 15 22.63 -56.05 -9.69
C ARG A 15 21.92 -54.88 -10.39
N TRP A 16 20.97 -55.17 -11.27
CA TRP A 16 20.16 -54.14 -11.95
C TRP A 16 19.11 -53.53 -11.03
N ILE A 17 18.61 -54.29 -10.06
CA ILE A 17 17.59 -53.83 -9.10
C ILE A 17 18.18 -52.79 -8.14
N LEU A 18 19.45 -52.96 -7.74
CA LEU A 18 20.19 -52.01 -6.89
C LEU A 18 20.56 -50.69 -7.61
N ILE A 19 20.61 -50.69 -8.94
CA ILE A 19 20.88 -49.48 -9.75
C ILE A 19 19.56 -48.80 -10.14
N ALA A 20 18.52 -49.57 -10.47
CA ALA A 20 17.22 -49.03 -10.87
C ALA A 20 16.46 -48.38 -9.71
N THR A 21 16.58 -48.90 -8.48
CA THR A 21 15.89 -48.36 -7.31
C THR A 21 16.23 -46.91 -6.97
N PRO A 22 17.51 -46.48 -6.88
CA PRO A 22 17.81 -45.06 -6.61
C PRO A 22 17.36 -44.15 -7.76
N ILE A 23 17.44 -44.60 -9.02
CA ILE A 23 17.02 -43.80 -10.19
C ILE A 23 15.50 -43.58 -10.17
N ILE A 24 14.72 -44.62 -9.89
CA ILE A 24 13.25 -44.51 -9.78
C ILE A 24 12.88 -43.62 -8.59
N LEU A 25 13.59 -43.73 -7.46
CA LEU A 25 13.37 -42.88 -6.30
C LEU A 25 13.70 -41.41 -6.61
N SER A 26 14.79 -41.13 -7.35
CA SER A 26 15.14 -39.78 -7.81
C SER A 26 14.11 -39.20 -8.78
N ILE A 27 13.55 -40.00 -9.69
CA ILE A 27 12.48 -39.57 -10.61
C ILE A 27 11.19 -39.29 -9.84
N MET A 28 10.84 -40.11 -8.85
CA MET A 28 9.66 -39.92 -8.01
C MET A 28 9.79 -38.68 -7.11
N VAL A 29 10.97 -38.43 -6.52
CA VAL A 29 11.24 -37.22 -5.73
C VAL A 29 11.29 -35.98 -6.62
N GLY A 30 11.94 -36.05 -7.78
CA GLY A 30 11.94 -34.97 -8.77
C GLY A 30 10.53 -34.62 -9.26
N GLY A 31 9.72 -35.64 -9.58
CA GLY A 31 8.32 -35.47 -9.94
C GLY A 31 7.47 -34.88 -8.81
N TYR A 32 7.70 -35.28 -7.56
CA TYR A 32 7.02 -34.73 -6.39
C TYR A 32 7.43 -33.27 -6.09
N LEU A 33 8.69 -32.91 -6.32
CA LEU A 33 9.17 -31.53 -6.17
C LEU A 33 8.68 -30.61 -7.30
N ILE A 34 8.47 -31.14 -8.51
CA ILE A 34 7.85 -30.42 -9.64
C ILE A 34 6.32 -30.36 -9.50
N TRP A 35 5.71 -31.32 -8.78
CA TRP A 35 4.27 -31.33 -8.44
C TRP A 35 3.92 -30.28 -7.37
N LYS A 36 4.90 -29.68 -6.66
CA LYS A 36 4.62 -28.52 -5.80
C LYS A 36 4.20 -27.32 -6.65
N SER A 37 2.88 -27.32 -6.89
CA SER A 37 1.97 -26.28 -7.35
C SER A 37 2.50 -25.37 -8.46
N PRO A 38 1.76 -25.23 -9.58
CA PRO A 38 1.94 -24.05 -10.43
C PRO A 38 1.91 -22.82 -9.53
N PRO A 39 2.71 -21.76 -9.78
CA PRO A 39 2.45 -20.50 -9.12
C PRO A 39 0.97 -20.22 -9.30
N THR A 40 0.23 -20.11 -8.19
CA THR A 40 -1.16 -19.70 -8.21
C THR A 40 -1.17 -18.44 -9.04
N GLN A 41 -1.59 -18.56 -10.29
CA GLN A 41 -1.87 -17.42 -11.11
C GLN A 41 -3.02 -16.78 -10.36
N ILE A 42 -2.70 -15.76 -9.58
CA ILE A 42 -3.70 -14.85 -9.02
C ILE A 42 -4.38 -14.34 -10.27
N SER A 43 -5.50 -14.96 -10.63
CA SER A 43 -6.44 -14.37 -11.54
C SER A 43 -6.74 -13.04 -10.89
N SER A 44 -6.18 -11.96 -11.45
CA SER A 44 -6.65 -10.63 -11.14
C SER A 44 -8.17 -10.75 -11.17
N PRO A 45 -8.90 -10.48 -10.09
CA PRO A 45 -10.33 -10.33 -10.22
C PRO A 45 -10.48 -9.31 -11.35
N PHE A 46 -11.10 -9.72 -12.45
CA PHE A 46 -11.61 -8.78 -13.43
C PHE A 46 -12.62 -7.95 -12.62
N TYR A 47 -12.13 -6.89 -11.99
CA TYR A 47 -12.96 -5.80 -11.54
C TYR A 47 -13.58 -5.30 -12.84
N ALA A 48 -14.85 -5.65 -13.03
CA ALA A 48 -15.66 -5.01 -14.03
C ALA A 48 -15.41 -3.51 -13.89
N ALA A 49 -14.98 -2.86 -14.97
CA ALA A 49 -14.74 -1.43 -14.97
C ALA A 49 -15.95 -0.77 -14.30
N PRO A 50 -15.76 0.05 -13.24
CA PRO A 50 -16.89 0.67 -12.58
C PRO A 50 -17.68 1.43 -13.64
N THR A 51 -18.97 1.11 -13.73
CA THR A 51 -19.95 1.80 -14.56
C THR A 51 -19.69 3.30 -14.42
N PRO A 52 -19.56 4.08 -15.51
CA PRO A 52 -19.14 5.47 -15.43
C PRO A 52 -20.05 6.19 -14.45
N SER A 53 -19.47 6.59 -13.31
CA SER A 53 -20.23 7.24 -12.26
C SER A 53 -20.75 8.55 -12.83
N LYS A 54 -22.07 8.74 -12.66
CA LYS A 54 -22.81 9.99 -12.94
C LYS A 54 -21.89 11.17 -12.64
N THR A 55 -21.57 11.96 -13.67
CA THR A 55 -20.61 13.09 -13.63
C THR A 55 -20.63 13.76 -12.26
N GLY A 56 -19.56 13.57 -11.49
CA GLY A 56 -19.45 14.10 -10.13
C GLY A 56 -19.61 15.62 -10.13
N ASN A 57 -19.88 16.19 -8.95
CA ASN A 57 -19.84 17.64 -8.71
C ASN A 57 -18.42 18.18 -8.97
N LEU A 58 -18.02 18.26 -10.23
CA LEU A 58 -16.75 18.79 -10.68
C LEU A 58 -16.97 20.26 -11.02
N ALA A 59 -15.99 21.09 -10.71
CA ALA A 59 -15.94 22.46 -11.22
C ALA A 59 -15.98 22.44 -12.76
N PRO A 60 -16.32 23.56 -13.44
CA PRO A 60 -16.40 23.62 -14.90
C PRO A 60 -15.17 23.09 -15.66
N PHE A 61 -13.99 23.15 -15.05
CA PHE A 61 -12.74 22.59 -15.57
C PHE A 61 -12.12 21.50 -14.69
N GLY A 62 -12.90 20.98 -13.73
CA GLY A 62 -12.48 19.92 -12.83
C GLY A 62 -12.31 18.61 -13.59
N ARG A 63 -11.17 17.94 -13.39
CA ARG A 63 -10.96 16.58 -13.89
C ARG A 63 -11.39 15.59 -12.82
N SER A 64 -11.98 14.48 -13.25
CA SER A 64 -12.23 13.37 -12.33
C SER A 64 -10.93 12.94 -11.66
N PRO A 65 -10.91 12.78 -10.32
CA PRO A 65 -9.73 12.29 -9.62
C PRO A 65 -9.41 10.86 -10.08
N ASP A 66 -8.12 10.61 -10.27
CA ASP A 66 -7.57 9.28 -10.52
C ASP A 66 -7.31 8.56 -9.20
N TRP A 67 -8.27 7.75 -8.77
CA TRP A 67 -8.24 7.05 -7.49
C TRP A 67 -7.20 5.93 -7.43
N SER A 68 -6.76 5.36 -8.57
CA SER A 68 -5.78 4.27 -8.56
C SER A 68 -4.39 4.73 -8.09
N LYS A 69 -4.13 6.03 -8.04
CA LYS A 69 -2.91 6.58 -7.41
C LYS A 69 -2.81 6.22 -5.92
N LEU A 70 -3.92 5.94 -5.26
CA LEU A 70 -3.96 5.50 -3.87
C LEU A 70 -3.59 4.02 -3.71
N ASP A 71 -3.59 3.22 -4.78
CA ASP A 71 -3.35 1.76 -4.69
C ASP A 71 -1.97 1.40 -4.11
N ARG A 72 -1.01 2.32 -4.19
CA ARG A 72 0.30 2.17 -3.55
C ARG A 72 0.22 2.02 -2.02
N PHE A 73 -0.87 2.48 -1.40
CA PHE A 73 -1.11 2.37 0.05
C PHE A 73 -1.92 1.11 0.43
N GLN A 74 -2.25 0.24 -0.53
CA GLN A 74 -2.91 -1.02 -0.21
C GLN A 74 -2.01 -1.87 0.70
N ASN A 75 -2.59 -2.50 1.72
CA ASN A 75 -1.86 -3.35 2.67
C ASN A 75 -0.71 -2.62 3.40
N THR A 76 -0.79 -1.30 3.61
CA THR A 76 0.23 -0.57 4.39
C THR A 76 -0.20 -0.20 5.80
N ILE A 77 -1.50 -0.05 6.04
CA ILE A 77 -2.05 0.36 7.34
C ILE A 77 -2.97 -0.73 7.88
N SER A 78 -2.80 -1.06 9.16
CA SER A 78 -3.72 -1.95 9.86
C SER A 78 -5.06 -1.28 10.10
N LYS A 79 -6.11 -2.11 10.23
CA LYS A 79 -7.46 -1.63 10.55
C LYS A 79 -7.48 -0.82 11.85
N GLU A 80 -6.78 -1.32 12.88
CA GLU A 80 -6.71 -0.67 14.19
C GLU A 80 -6.09 0.73 14.08
N THR A 81 -4.93 0.86 13.45
CA THR A 81 -4.28 2.16 13.24
C THR A 81 -5.14 3.08 12.38
N PHE A 82 -5.78 2.56 11.34
CA PHE A 82 -6.68 3.35 10.50
C PHE A 82 -7.83 3.94 11.30
N LEU A 83 -8.54 3.10 12.07
CA LEU A 83 -9.67 3.54 12.89
C LEU A 83 -9.24 4.50 14.00
N ASN A 84 -8.14 4.21 14.69
CA ASN A 84 -7.62 5.09 15.73
C ASN A 84 -7.33 6.49 15.18
N ARG A 85 -6.63 6.59 14.05
CA ARG A 85 -6.34 7.89 13.43
C ARG A 85 -7.61 8.58 12.95
N LEU A 86 -8.52 7.84 12.32
CA LEU A 86 -9.77 8.39 11.82
C LEU A 86 -10.61 8.97 12.95
N GLU A 87 -10.76 8.23 14.05
CA GLU A 87 -11.63 8.58 15.18
C GLU A 87 -11.00 9.60 16.15
N VAL A 88 -9.67 9.61 16.30
CA VAL A 88 -8.97 10.46 17.29
C VAL A 88 -8.39 11.72 16.66
N ILE A 89 -7.92 11.65 15.41
CA ILE A 89 -7.17 12.75 14.78
C ILE A 89 -8.02 13.48 13.75
N TYR A 90 -8.69 12.74 12.86
CA TYR A 90 -9.31 13.34 11.68
C TYR A 90 -10.79 13.70 11.85
N THR A 91 -11.45 13.18 12.88
CA THR A 91 -12.88 13.38 13.07
C THR A 91 -13.16 13.79 14.51
N LYS A 92 -14.20 14.61 14.70
CA LYS A 92 -14.66 15.00 16.05
C LYS A 92 -15.62 13.97 16.65
N ASP A 93 -16.32 13.23 15.79
CA ASP A 93 -17.37 12.30 16.16
C ASP A 93 -17.55 11.21 15.10
N SER A 94 -18.52 10.33 15.33
CA SER A 94 -18.84 9.20 14.43
C SER A 94 -19.50 9.58 13.10
N SER A 95 -19.63 10.86 12.75
CA SER A 95 -20.23 11.31 11.49
C SER A 95 -19.50 10.80 10.25
N TRP A 96 -18.25 10.37 10.37
CA TRP A 96 -17.48 9.76 9.28
C TRP A 96 -18.11 8.46 8.75
N LYS A 97 -18.89 7.74 9.57
CA LYS A 97 -19.52 6.47 9.21
C LYS A 97 -20.52 6.59 8.05
N LYS A 98 -20.99 7.81 7.74
CA LYS A 98 -21.82 8.06 6.54
C LYS A 98 -21.05 8.01 5.23
N TRP A 99 -19.71 8.09 5.28
CA TRP A 99 -18.84 8.17 4.12
C TRP A 99 -17.96 6.94 3.92
N ILE A 100 -17.59 6.26 5.02
CA ILE A 100 -16.66 5.13 5.00
C ILE A 100 -17.33 3.94 5.69
N ILE A 101 -17.39 2.83 4.97
CA ILE A 101 -17.88 1.54 5.46
C ILE A 101 -16.67 0.67 5.76
N ILE A 102 -16.66 0.02 6.92
CA ILE A 102 -15.64 -0.98 7.26
C ILE A 102 -16.24 -2.36 6.98
N ASP A 103 -15.63 -3.07 6.02
CA ASP A 103 -15.97 -4.45 5.70
C ASP A 103 -15.07 -5.37 6.52
N GLU A 104 -15.64 -5.92 7.58
CA GLU A 104 -14.97 -6.84 8.51
C GLU A 104 -14.61 -8.17 7.86
N GLY A 105 -15.44 -8.67 6.94
CA GLY A 105 -15.24 -9.98 6.33
C GLY A 105 -14.02 -9.99 5.41
N GLU A 106 -13.75 -8.84 4.80
CA GLU A 106 -12.72 -8.70 3.79
C GLU A 106 -11.60 -7.73 4.20
N ASN A 107 -11.59 -7.32 5.47
CA ASN A 107 -10.58 -6.48 6.09
C ASN A 107 -10.26 -5.22 5.26
N ARG A 108 -11.28 -4.43 4.89
CA ARG A 108 -11.11 -3.23 4.07
C ARG A 108 -12.01 -2.05 4.48
N ALA A 109 -11.58 -0.84 4.16
CA ALA A 109 -12.42 0.35 4.16
C ALA A 109 -12.95 0.64 2.75
N ILE A 110 -14.25 0.93 2.65
CA ILE A 110 -14.95 1.20 1.40
C ILE A 110 -15.49 2.61 1.45
N THR A 111 -15.17 3.39 0.43
CA THR A 111 -15.75 4.71 0.15
C THR A 111 -16.52 4.64 -1.18
N ARG A 112 -17.17 5.74 -1.57
CA ARG A 112 -17.97 5.77 -2.81
C ARG A 112 -17.20 5.38 -4.08
N ASN A 113 -15.92 5.76 -4.19
CA ASN A 113 -15.14 5.60 -5.42
C ASN A 113 -13.85 4.79 -5.23
N TYR A 114 -13.58 4.31 -4.01
CA TYR A 114 -12.30 3.67 -3.68
C TYR A 114 -12.44 2.68 -2.52
N GLN A 115 -11.59 1.65 -2.53
CA GLN A 115 -11.50 0.63 -1.49
C GLN A 115 -10.03 0.49 -1.03
N LEU A 116 -9.81 0.52 0.28
CA LEU A 116 -8.51 0.35 0.92
C LEU A 116 -8.49 -0.98 1.68
N VAL A 117 -7.67 -1.93 1.24
CA VAL A 117 -7.41 -3.18 1.94
C VAL A 117 -6.41 -2.94 3.06
N PHE A 118 -6.77 -3.34 4.28
CA PHE A 118 -5.91 -3.21 5.45
C PHE A 118 -4.86 -4.30 5.47
N SER A 119 -3.70 -3.98 6.05
CA SER A 119 -2.72 -5.00 6.43
C SER A 119 -3.05 -5.62 7.79
N HIS A 120 -2.46 -6.79 8.07
CA HIS A 120 -2.54 -7.39 9.40
C HIS A 120 -1.79 -6.59 10.47
N GLN A 121 -0.71 -5.91 10.07
CA GLN A 121 0.09 -5.02 10.90
C GLN A 121 0.55 -3.83 10.07
N ASP A 122 0.91 -2.71 10.70
CA ASP A 122 1.40 -1.54 9.97
C ASP A 122 2.70 -1.86 9.23
N ASN A 123 2.73 -1.53 7.95
CA ASN A 123 3.90 -1.65 7.10
C ASN A 123 4.38 -0.26 6.68
N PRO A 124 5.65 -0.10 6.28
CA PRO A 124 6.14 1.16 5.74
C PRO A 124 5.26 1.63 4.58
N ALA A 125 4.72 2.85 4.69
CA ALA A 125 3.99 3.48 3.62
C ALA A 125 4.94 3.82 2.46
N PRO A 126 4.48 3.77 1.20
CA PRO A 126 5.30 4.21 0.09
C PRO A 126 5.62 5.70 0.26
N GLY A 127 6.90 6.05 0.13
CA GLY A 127 7.38 7.44 0.25
C GLY A 127 6.72 8.38 -0.77
N SER A 128 7.04 9.68 -0.73
CA SER A 128 6.38 10.65 -1.63
C SER A 128 6.49 10.28 -3.11
N LEU A 129 5.42 10.53 -3.88
CA LEU A 129 5.48 10.46 -5.35
C LEU A 129 6.30 11.61 -5.94
N PHE A 130 6.42 12.71 -5.19
CA PHE A 130 7.15 13.89 -5.64
C PHE A 130 8.63 13.72 -5.29
N ASN A 131 9.48 14.11 -6.24
CA ASN A 131 10.93 14.18 -6.05
C ASN A 131 11.26 15.39 -5.18
N TRP A 132 10.99 15.30 -3.89
CA TRP A 132 11.51 16.25 -2.93
C TRP A 132 13.04 16.19 -2.96
N LYS A 133 13.67 17.36 -3.10
CA LYS A 133 15.11 17.46 -2.92
C LYS A 133 15.45 17.00 -1.51
N THR A 134 16.31 15.99 -1.41
CA THR A 134 16.91 15.59 -0.15
C THR A 134 17.80 16.72 0.35
N ARG A 135 18.22 16.68 1.62
CA ARG A 135 19.23 17.65 2.07
C ARG A 135 20.49 17.56 1.19
N ALA A 136 20.94 16.38 0.79
CA ALA A 136 22.13 16.24 -0.05
C ALA A 136 21.99 16.90 -1.44
N ASP A 137 20.76 17.12 -1.92
CA ASP A 137 20.48 17.79 -3.19
C ASP A 137 20.50 19.34 -3.08
N LEU A 138 20.65 19.88 -1.86
CA LEU A 138 20.87 21.31 -1.59
C LEU A 138 22.39 21.60 -1.41
N SER A 139 22.78 22.83 -1.03
CA SER A 139 24.19 23.24 -0.89
C SER A 139 25.05 22.20 -0.15
N ALA A 140 26.22 21.87 -0.70
CA ALA A 140 27.14 20.91 -0.07
C ALA A 140 27.76 21.45 1.24
N ASP A 141 27.76 22.77 1.43
CA ASP A 141 28.25 23.38 2.66
C ASP A 141 27.28 23.12 3.82
N ARG A 142 27.83 22.58 4.91
CA ARG A 142 27.12 22.31 6.15
C ARG A 142 27.25 23.44 7.17
N ALA A 143 28.26 24.31 7.01
CA ALA A 143 28.44 25.46 7.88
C ALA A 143 27.35 26.51 7.61
N LEU A 144 27.01 26.72 6.33
CA LEU A 144 25.98 27.66 5.90
C LEU A 144 24.90 26.95 5.04
N PRO A 145 24.11 26.04 5.64
CA PRO A 145 23.25 25.12 4.88
C PRO A 145 22.08 25.80 4.15
N LEU A 146 21.81 27.07 4.43
CA LEU A 146 20.74 27.88 3.84
C LEU A 146 21.27 29.08 3.05
N GLU A 147 22.59 29.26 2.96
CA GLU A 147 23.17 30.37 2.18
C GLU A 147 22.73 30.26 0.71
N ASP A 148 22.33 31.39 0.15
CA ASP A 148 21.75 31.55 -1.19
C ASP A 148 20.50 30.70 -1.50
N LEU A 149 19.91 30.01 -0.50
CA LEU A 149 18.68 29.28 -0.68
C LEU A 149 17.49 30.25 -0.74
N VAL A 150 16.87 30.35 -1.91
CA VAL A 150 15.62 31.10 -2.09
C VAL A 150 14.45 30.25 -1.60
N ILE A 151 13.82 30.69 -0.50
CA ILE A 151 12.63 30.06 0.08
C ILE A 151 11.43 30.93 -0.25
N ALA A 152 10.48 30.38 -1.01
CA ALA A 152 9.19 31.02 -1.23
C ALA A 152 8.21 30.58 -0.14
N ILE A 153 7.59 31.55 0.54
CA ILE A 153 6.53 31.32 1.53
C ILE A 153 5.24 31.87 0.95
N ASP A 154 4.22 31.01 0.85
CA ASP A 154 2.90 31.35 0.29
C ASP A 154 1.83 31.24 1.39
N PRO A 155 1.57 32.32 2.14
CA PRO A 155 0.46 32.34 3.09
C PRO A 155 -0.85 32.31 2.30
N GLY A 156 -1.48 31.14 2.24
CA GLY A 156 -2.73 30.96 1.52
C GLY A 156 -3.88 31.77 2.12
N HIS A 157 -4.87 32.06 1.26
CA HIS A 157 -6.15 32.73 1.55
C HIS A 157 -6.07 34.23 1.88
N ILE A 158 -7.20 34.92 1.71
CA ILE A 158 -7.33 36.34 2.01
C ILE A 158 -7.85 36.48 3.45
N GLY A 159 -6.98 36.95 4.34
CA GLY A 159 -7.30 37.14 5.76
C GLY A 159 -8.23 38.32 6.05
N GLY A 160 -8.42 38.60 7.35
CA GLY A 160 -9.19 39.73 7.84
C GLY A 160 -10.68 39.59 7.52
N ASP A 161 -11.31 40.69 7.16
CA ASP A 161 -12.76 40.75 6.93
C ASP A 161 -13.20 39.98 5.66
N PHE A 162 -12.25 39.60 4.79
CA PHE A 162 -12.51 38.79 3.61
C PHE A 162 -12.62 37.29 3.92
N ALA A 163 -12.15 36.83 5.08
CA ALA A 163 -12.17 35.41 5.44
C ALA A 163 -13.59 34.81 5.46
N ALA A 164 -14.59 35.61 5.82
CA ALA A 164 -15.99 35.20 5.80
C ALA A 164 -16.51 34.95 4.37
N ILE A 165 -16.06 35.75 3.39
CA ILE A 165 -16.47 35.62 1.97
C ILE A 165 -15.84 34.37 1.34
N GLU A 166 -14.66 33.97 1.78
CA GLU A 166 -13.98 32.74 1.32
C GLU A 166 -14.44 31.46 2.05
N GLU A 167 -15.40 31.57 2.97
CA GLU A 167 -15.81 30.49 3.87
C GLU A 167 -14.63 29.91 4.68
N ARG A 168 -13.63 30.75 4.99
CA ARG A 168 -12.42 30.41 5.77
C ARG A 168 -12.38 31.06 7.15
N GLU A 169 -13.56 31.40 7.66
CA GLU A 169 -13.78 31.82 9.04
C GLU A 169 -14.43 30.68 9.83
N HIS A 170 -13.84 30.32 10.97
CA HIS A 170 -14.38 29.31 11.88
C HIS A 170 -14.53 29.89 13.28
N ASN A 171 -15.75 29.80 13.82
CA ASN A 171 -16.01 30.16 15.20
C ASN A 171 -15.94 28.91 16.07
N HIS A 172 -15.08 28.95 17.08
CA HIS A 172 -14.95 27.91 18.09
C HIS A 172 -14.95 28.56 19.47
N ASP A 173 -16.01 28.29 20.24
CA ASP A 173 -16.31 28.98 21.50
C ASP A 173 -16.27 30.50 21.31
N ASP A 174 -15.44 31.21 22.08
CA ASP A 174 -15.28 32.67 22.01
C ASP A 174 -14.17 33.12 21.03
N ILE A 175 -13.62 32.20 20.23
CA ILE A 175 -12.51 32.48 19.32
C ILE A 175 -12.99 32.39 17.86
N THR A 176 -12.80 33.48 17.13
CA THR A 176 -12.93 33.51 15.68
C THR A 176 -11.56 33.27 15.04
N ILE A 177 -11.43 32.14 14.33
CA ILE A 177 -10.24 31.77 13.58
C ILE A 177 -10.45 32.18 12.13
N ARG A 178 -9.52 32.97 11.57
CA ARG A 178 -9.51 33.40 10.17
C ARG A 178 -8.26 32.84 9.50
N GLU A 179 -8.45 31.86 8.62
CA GLU A 179 -7.35 31.08 8.04
C GLU A 179 -6.27 31.98 7.43
N GLY A 180 -6.64 32.88 6.51
CA GLY A 180 -5.67 33.78 5.85
C GLY A 180 -4.92 34.72 6.79
N THR A 181 -5.52 35.13 7.92
CA THR A 181 -4.81 35.92 8.93
C THR A 181 -3.84 35.06 9.75
N MET A 182 -4.24 33.83 10.06
CA MET A 182 -3.41 32.89 10.81
C MET A 182 -2.20 32.43 9.99
N THR A 183 -2.40 32.08 8.71
CA THR A 183 -1.33 31.67 7.79
C THR A 183 -0.34 32.81 7.57
N LEU A 184 -0.82 34.03 7.34
CA LEU A 184 0.05 35.21 7.18
C LEU A 184 0.86 35.55 8.44
N LYS A 185 0.30 35.35 9.64
CA LYS A 185 1.04 35.60 10.90
C LYS A 185 2.11 34.54 11.20
N THR A 186 1.97 33.36 10.60
CA THR A 186 2.84 32.20 10.87
C THR A 186 3.93 32.05 9.80
N ALA A 187 3.67 32.55 8.59
CA ALA A 187 4.62 32.68 7.50
C ALA A 187 5.80 33.59 7.87
#